data_AF-A0A5C6BRW5-F1
#
_entry.id   AF-A0A5C6BRW5-F1
#
_cell.length_a   1.000
_cell.length_b   1.000
_cell.length_c   1.000
_cell.angle_alpha   90.00
_cell.angle_beta   90.00
_cell.angle_gamma   90.00
#
_symmetry.space_group_name_H-M   'P 1'
#
loop_
_entity.id
_entity.type
_entity.pdbx_description
1 polymer ?
#
loop_
_entity_poly.entity_id
_entity_poly.type
_entity_poly.pdbx_seq_one_letter_code
_entity_poly.pdbx_strand_id
1 'polypeptide(L)'
;MTFKLGPAQDAENRIKRDFSEFSRLWSEVREVWLDDRCRQFEQQHLSNLGPSLTRFSSALQECCEVIRRAEEALNDDRARSDRLE
;
A
#
# COMPACT_ATOMS: atom_id res chain seq x y z
N MET A 1 -19.03 1.85 -15.52
CA MET A 1 -18.58 1.01 -14.40
C MET A 1 -17.81 1.92 -13.45
N THR A 2 -18.11 1.89 -12.16
CA THR A 2 -17.36 2.66 -11.14
C THR A 2 -16.34 1.75 -10.49
N PHE A 3 -15.08 2.14 -10.53
CA PHE A 3 -13.98 1.43 -9.91
C PHE A 3 -14.08 1.60 -8.38
N LYS A 4 -14.18 0.49 -7.66
CA LYS A 4 -14.28 0.52 -6.19
C LYS A 4 -12.90 0.69 -5.57
N LEU A 5 -12.51 1.93 -5.27
CA LEU A 5 -11.22 2.25 -4.64
C LEU A 5 -11.13 1.85 -3.16
N GLY A 6 -12.27 1.83 -2.45
CA GLY A 6 -12.33 1.51 -1.02
C GLY A 6 -11.66 0.18 -0.64
N PRO A 7 -12.02 -0.95 -1.28
CA PRO A 7 -11.38 -2.24 -1.01
C PRO A 7 -9.86 -2.26 -1.19
N ALA A 8 -9.32 -1.51 -2.16
CA ALA A 8 -7.88 -1.43 -2.40
C ALA A 8 -7.18 -0.64 -1.26
N GLN A 9 -7.75 0.47 -0.84
CA GLN A 9 -7.26 1.27 0.29
C GLN A 9 -7.37 0.51 1.62
N ASP A 10 -8.46 -0.24 1.82
CA ASP A 10 -8.63 -1.09 3.00
C ASP A 10 -7.58 -2.19 3.08
N ALA A 11 -7.24 -2.81 1.95
CA ALA A 11 -6.18 -3.80 1.86
C ALA A 11 -4.81 -3.17 2.18
N GLU A 12 -4.51 -1.99 1.63
CA GLU A 12 -3.29 -1.24 1.94
C GLU A 12 -3.15 -0.98 3.45
N ASN A 13 -4.23 -0.52 4.07
CA ASN A 13 -4.27 -0.21 5.49
C ASN A 13 -4.07 -1.45 6.36
N ARG A 14 -4.60 -2.60 5.95
CA ARG A 14 -4.34 -3.89 6.63
C ARG A 14 -2.87 -4.26 6.57
N ILE A 15 -2.26 -4.23 5.37
CA ILE A 15 -0.85 -4.57 5.19
C ILE A 15 0.06 -3.65 6.02
N LYS A 16 -0.22 -2.35 6.08
CA LYS A 16 0.54 -1.40 6.92
C LYS A 16 0.46 -1.73 8.41
N ARG A 17 -0.73 -2.10 8.91
CA ARG A 17 -0.90 -2.54 10.30
C ARG A 17 -0.12 -3.81 10.58
N ASP A 18 -0.29 -4.84 9.75
CA ASP A 18 0.39 -6.12 9.91
C ASP A 18 1.92 -5.96 9.89
N PHE A 19 2.44 -5.08 9.04
CA PHE A 19 3.87 -4.75 9.02
C PHE A 19 4.34 -4.04 10.29
N SER A 20 3.50 -3.17 10.86
CA SER A 20 3.81 -2.46 12.10
C SER A 20 3.83 -3.42 13.30
N GLU A 21 2.88 -4.34 13.35
CA GLU A 21 2.85 -5.43 14.35
C GLU A 21 4.05 -6.35 14.20
N PHE A 22 4.38 -6.74 12.97
CA PHE A 22 5.58 -7.52 12.68
C PHE A 22 6.86 -6.79 13.13
N SER A 23 6.97 -5.49 12.86
CA SER A 23 8.15 -4.69 13.26
C SER A 23 8.29 -4.60 14.78
N ARG A 24 7.18 -4.53 15.51
CA ARG A 24 7.17 -4.59 16.98
C ARG A 24 7.65 -5.95 17.46
N LEU A 25 7.08 -7.03 16.93
CA LEU A 25 7.51 -8.40 17.27
C LEU A 25 8.99 -8.62 17.00
N TRP A 26 9.50 -8.16 15.85
CA TRP A 26 10.92 -8.25 15.53
C TRP A 26 11.79 -7.51 16.54
N SER A 27 11.36 -6.31 16.97
CA SER A 27 12.08 -5.51 17.96
C SER A 27 12.16 -6.21 19.31
N GLU A 28 11.12 -6.94 19.72
CA GLU A 28 11.11 -7.74 20.95
C GLU A 28 12.02 -8.99 20.81
N VAL A 29 11.94 -9.70 19.68
CA VAL A 29 12.72 -10.93 19.44
C VAL A 29 14.22 -10.65 19.31
N ARG A 30 14.63 -9.55 18.65
CA ARG A 30 16.05 -9.22 18.46
C ARG A 30 16.78 -8.90 19.76
N GLU A 31 16.07 -8.58 20.84
CA GLU A 31 16.69 -8.35 22.17
C GLU A 31 17.26 -9.64 22.76
N VAL A 32 16.66 -10.78 22.44
CA VAL A 32 17.05 -12.09 22.98
C VAL A 32 17.74 -12.99 21.95
N TRP A 33 17.48 -12.77 20.66
CA TRP A 33 18.09 -13.54 19.57
C TRP A 33 19.37 -12.86 19.08
N LEU A 34 20.52 -13.24 19.64
CA LEU A 34 21.80 -12.53 19.46
C LEU A 34 22.83 -13.28 18.58
N ASP A 35 22.45 -14.40 17.97
CA ASP A 35 23.37 -15.21 17.17
C ASP A 35 23.53 -14.68 15.72
N ASP A 36 24.44 -15.30 14.96
CA ASP A 36 24.66 -14.95 13.56
C ASP A 36 23.46 -15.27 12.65
N ARG A 37 22.56 -16.17 13.06
CA ARG A 37 21.35 -16.48 12.29
C ARG A 37 20.36 -15.33 12.33
N CYS A 38 20.25 -14.64 13.47
CA CYS A 38 19.48 -13.40 13.60
C CYS A 38 19.95 -12.35 12.57
N ARG A 39 21.27 -12.14 12.47
CA ARG A 39 21.86 -11.18 11.50
C ARG A 39 21.58 -11.57 10.06
N GLN A 40 21.71 -12.86 9.73
CA GLN A 40 21.39 -13.37 8.40
C GLN A 40 19.91 -13.20 8.06
N PHE A 41 19.01 -13.47 9.02
CA PHE A 41 17.58 -13.25 8.84
C PHE A 41 17.26 -11.77 8.56
N GLU A 42 17.83 -10.84 9.34
CA GLU A 42 17.63 -9.40 9.14
C GLU A 42 18.12 -8.96 7.75
N GLN A 43 19.31 -9.39 7.33
CA GLN A 43 19.86 -9.06 6.02
C GLN A 43 19.07 -9.66 4.87
N GLN A 44 18.67 -10.93 4.95
CA GLN A 44 18.04 -11.64 3.83
C GLN A 44 16.57 -11.28 3.66
N HIS A 45 15.85 -11.07 4.76
CA HIS A 45 14.40 -10.97 4.73
C HIS A 45 13.86 -9.58 5.10
N LEU A 46 14.54 -8.85 5.99
CA LEU A 46 13.98 -7.62 6.56
C LEU A 46 14.52 -6.34 5.93
N SER A 47 15.78 -6.37 5.48
CA SER A 47 16.49 -5.23 4.89
C SER A 47 15.70 -4.50 3.80
N ASN A 48 14.99 -5.26 2.97
CA ASN A 48 14.24 -4.74 1.84
C ASN A 48 12.73 -4.59 2.11
N LEU A 49 12.22 -5.12 3.23
CA LEU A 49 10.78 -5.22 3.46
C LEU A 49 10.13 -3.85 3.66
N GLY A 50 10.70 -3.03 4.55
CA GLY A 50 10.22 -1.66 4.79
C GLY A 50 10.23 -0.78 3.53
N PRO A 51 11.38 -0.63 2.84
CA PRO A 51 11.45 0.16 1.61
C PRO A 51 10.52 -0.35 0.50
N SER A 52 10.28 -1.66 0.42
CA SER A 52 9.36 -2.23 -0.57
C SER A 52 7.90 -1.92 -0.22
N LEU A 53 7.54 -1.95 1.05
CA LEU A 53 6.20 -1.57 1.50
C LEU A 53 5.91 -0.09 1.25
N THR A 54 6.87 0.80 1.52
CA THR A 54 6.74 2.23 1.21
C THR A 54 6.50 2.45 -0.28
N ARG A 55 7.31 1.81 -1.15
CA ARG A 55 7.15 1.90 -2.61
C ARG A 55 5.79 1.38 -3.08
N PHE A 56 5.35 0.24 -2.54
CA PHE A 56 4.04 -0.33 -2.84
C PHE A 56 2.90 0.62 -2.45
N SER A 57 2.96 1.17 -1.24
CA SER A 57 1.97 2.13 -0.74
C SER A 57 1.87 3.37 -1.64
N SER A 58 3.01 3.97 -1.99
CA SER A 58 3.03 5.13 -2.89
C SER A 58 2.45 4.82 -4.27
N ALA A 59 2.84 3.68 -4.86
CA ALA A 59 2.33 3.27 -6.18
C ALA A 59 0.81 3.00 -6.16
N LEU A 60 0.29 2.43 -5.06
CA LEU A 60 -1.14 2.19 -4.91
C LEU A 60 -1.93 3.49 -4.75
N GLN A 61 -1.41 4.44 -3.99
CA GLN A 61 -2.00 5.78 -3.85
C GLN A 61 -2.06 6.51 -5.19
N GLU A 62 -0.96 6.47 -5.96
CA GLU A 62 -0.92 7.06 -7.30
C GLU A 62 -1.94 6.40 -8.23
N CYS A 63 -2.04 5.08 -8.22
CA CYS A 63 -3.04 4.34 -8.99
C CYS A 63 -4.47 4.77 -8.63
N CYS A 64 -4.79 4.87 -7.34
CA CYS A 64 -6.11 5.32 -6.89
C CYS A 64 -6.44 6.73 -7.37
N GLU A 65 -5.46 7.64 -7.35
CA GLU A 65 -5.64 9.02 -7.78
C GLU A 65 -5.85 9.13 -9.30
N VAL A 66 -5.10 8.35 -10.10
CA VAL A 66 -5.29 8.28 -11.55
C VAL A 66 -6.70 7.79 -11.89
N ILE A 67 -7.17 6.75 -11.21
CA ILE A 67 -8.52 6.22 -11.39
C ILE A 67 -9.57 7.28 -11.04
N ARG A 68 -9.43 7.97 -9.91
CA ARG A 68 -10.36 9.03 -9.50
C ARG A 68 -10.46 10.14 -10.55
N ARG A 69 -9.31 10.61 -11.07
CA ARG A 69 -9.28 11.64 -12.12
C ARG A 69 -9.90 11.16 -13.42
N ALA A 70 -9.68 9.90 -13.80
CA ALA A 70 -10.29 9.32 -14.99
C ALA A 70 -11.82 9.24 -14.84
N GLU A 71 -12.33 8.82 -13.69
CA GLU A 71 -13.77 8.80 -13.42
C GLU A 71 -14.39 10.19 -13.43
N GLU A 72 -13.72 11.19 -12.86
CA GLU A 72 -14.16 12.59 -12.90
C GLU A 72 -14.25 13.10 -14.34
N ALA A 73 -13.21 12.89 -15.15
CA ALA A 73 -13.19 13.30 -16.55
C ALA A 73 -14.30 12.64 -17.38
N LEU A 74 -14.55 11.35 -17.16
CA LEU A 74 -15.62 10.61 -17.85
C LEU A 74 -17.02 11.11 -17.45
N ASN A 75 -17.23 11.42 -16.17
CA ASN A 75 -18.50 11.94 -15.69
C ASN A 75 -18.76 13.37 -16.20
N ASP A 76 -17.73 14.22 -16.22
CA ASP A 76 -17.81 15.59 -16.74
C ASP A 76 -18.13 15.62 -18.24
N ASP A 77 -17.58 14.68 -19.01
CA ASP A 77 -17.87 14.57 -20.44
C ASP A 77 -19.30 14.06 -20.68
N ARG A 78 -19.73 13.02 -19.96
CA ARG A 78 -21.10 12.52 -20.00
C ARG A 78 -22.12 13.61 -19.65
N ALA A 79 -21.88 14.36 -18.57
CA ALA A 79 -22.76 15.44 -18.14
C ALA A 79 -22.82 16.60 -19.14
N ARG A 80 -21.78 16.80 -19.96
CA ARG A 80 -21.79 17.78 -21.06
C ARG A 80 -22.55 17.26 -22.28
N SER A 81 -22.38 15.99 -22.63
CA SER A 81 -23.13 15.34 -23.71
C SER A 81 -24.63 15.39 -23.45
N ASP A 82 -25.08 15.05 -22.24
CA ASP A 82 -26.50 15.04 -21.86
C ASP A 82 -27.16 16.44 -21.86
N ARG A 83 -26.37 17.53 -21.96
CA ARG A 83 -26.89 18.92 -22.03
C ARG A 83 -26.97 19.46 -23.46
N LEU A 84 -26.36 18.78 -24.42
CA LEU A 84 -26.32 19.18 -25.83
C LEU A 84 -27.40 18.46 -26.66
N GLU A 85 -28.03 17.42 -26.11
CA GLU A 85 -29.22 16.75 -26.62
C GLU A 85 -30.51 17.35 -26.03
#